data_AF-A0A551Z1V9-F1
#
_entry.id   AF-A0A551Z1V9-F1
#
_cell.length_a   1.000
_cell.length_b   1.000
_cell.length_c   1.000
_cell.angle_alpha   90.00
_cell.angle_beta   90.00
_cell.angle_gamma   90.00
#
_symmetry.space_group_name_H-M   'P 1'
#
loop_
_entity.id
_entity.type
_entity.pdbx_description
1 polymer ?
#
loop_
_entity_poly.entity_id
_entity_poly.type
_entity_poly.pdbx_seq_one_letter_code
_entity_poly.pdbx_strand_id
1 'polypeptide(L)'
;MPIAYFDTAGTAASAGIFIPRDNIAGLTASTELASSEPEINKQCKFLAGFLATLQSTIASNRLVPSSLATALGFTVTKGNPIGVSPGIFNQLFTISAANVIDHSTDSFYPIPVPITGTNIGKGVLKITDVFPDAIAIASAGAISEAGILLPHSDINSYGAESATDPDDDSQSRKWFLSVARYLFDKVPARVVNTTSSAVITKTLGDIVEFTLADNALATTNPTTGLDPEKTTANDIYVKPISFNIQYLLNEQSQTFDVRIV
;
A
#
# COMPACT_ATOMS: atom_id res chain seq x y z
N MET A 1 -2.67 17.70 6.17
CA MET A 1 -1.48 18.35 5.60
C MET A 1 -0.87 17.33 4.65
N PRO A 2 -0.84 17.60 3.35
CA PRO A 2 -0.52 16.59 2.34
C PRO A 2 0.83 15.92 2.63
N ILE A 3 1.03 14.73 2.06
CA ILE A 3 2.32 14.00 2.06
C ILE A 3 3.49 14.98 1.93
N ALA A 4 4.45 14.86 2.84
CA ALA A 4 5.63 15.71 2.84
C ALA A 4 6.80 14.97 2.21
N TYR A 5 7.47 15.63 1.27
CA TYR A 5 8.62 15.11 0.54
C TYR A 5 9.87 15.82 1.02
N PHE A 6 10.92 15.04 1.30
CA PHE A 6 12.19 15.52 1.80
C PHE A 6 13.27 15.07 0.81
N ASP A 7 14.01 16.02 0.23
CA ASP A 7 15.19 15.77 -0.60
C ASP A 7 16.49 15.70 0.23
N THR A 8 16.44 16.15 1.49
CA THR A 8 17.55 16.12 2.44
C THR A 8 17.01 16.00 3.87
N ALA A 9 17.91 15.99 4.87
CA ALA A 9 17.55 16.04 6.27
C ALA A 9 16.67 17.28 6.60
N GLY A 10 15.77 17.13 7.57
CA GLY A 10 14.81 18.18 7.91
C GLY A 10 14.07 17.94 9.22
N THR A 11 12.90 18.57 9.34
CA THR A 11 12.03 18.45 10.51
C THR A 11 10.60 18.21 10.06
N ALA A 12 9.96 17.19 10.64
CA ALA A 12 8.59 16.83 10.33
C ALA A 12 7.62 17.88 10.89
N ALA A 13 6.74 18.43 10.05
CA ALA A 13 5.69 19.36 10.49
C ALA A 13 4.52 18.67 11.21
N SER A 14 4.42 17.35 11.13
CA SER A 14 3.36 16.54 11.70
C SER A 14 3.88 15.13 12.05
N ALA A 15 3.14 14.43 12.91
CA ALA A 15 3.44 13.03 13.19
C ALA A 15 2.98 12.12 12.04
N GLY A 16 3.73 11.05 11.77
CA GLY A 16 3.45 10.13 10.66
C GLY A 16 4.47 9.02 10.53
N ILE A 17 4.30 8.23 9.46
CA ILE A 17 5.28 7.23 9.05
C ILE A 17 6.21 7.87 8.01
N PHE A 18 7.49 7.91 8.31
CA PHE A 18 8.53 8.29 7.37
C PHE A 18 9.11 7.06 6.70
N ILE A 19 9.21 7.11 5.37
CA ILE A 19 9.81 6.07 4.55
C ILE A 19 11.02 6.69 3.84
N PRO A 20 12.25 6.21 4.10
CA PRO A 20 13.41 6.68 3.37
C PRO A 20 13.27 6.38 1.88
N ARG A 21 13.84 7.26 1.05
CA ARG A 21 13.76 7.17 -0.42
C ARG A 21 14.20 5.79 -0.92
N ASP A 22 15.26 5.26 -0.33
CA ASP A 22 15.93 4.03 -0.80
C ASP A 22 15.09 2.77 -0.58
N ASN A 23 14.05 2.82 0.26
CA ASN A 23 13.09 1.74 0.43
C ASN A 23 11.98 1.75 -0.65
N ILE A 24 11.95 2.75 -1.54
CA ILE A 24 10.88 2.94 -2.53
C ILE A 24 11.41 2.69 -3.94
N ALA A 25 10.90 1.66 -4.59
CA ALA A 25 11.33 1.28 -5.93
C ALA A 25 11.10 2.41 -6.94
N GLY A 26 12.08 2.68 -7.80
CA GLY A 26 11.97 3.71 -8.85
C GLY A 26 12.25 5.14 -8.39
N LEU A 27 12.45 5.40 -7.09
CA LEU A 27 13.08 6.63 -6.61
C LEU A 27 14.59 6.38 -6.47
N THR A 28 15.38 7.08 -7.26
CA THR A 28 16.83 6.83 -7.42
C THR A 28 17.69 8.03 -7.04
N ALA A 29 17.13 9.24 -7.06
CA ALA A 29 17.82 10.46 -6.73
C ALA A 29 16.99 11.33 -5.77
N SER A 30 17.65 12.00 -4.83
CA SER A 30 16.97 12.88 -3.87
C SER A 30 16.37 14.11 -4.54
N THR A 31 16.95 14.55 -5.65
CA THR A 31 16.42 15.63 -6.49
C THR A 31 15.02 15.34 -7.00
N GLU A 32 14.61 14.07 -7.12
CA GLU A 32 13.24 13.69 -7.51
C GLU A 32 12.20 14.06 -6.44
N LEU A 33 12.64 14.38 -5.22
CA LEU A 33 11.80 14.80 -4.09
C LEU A 33 11.95 16.30 -3.78
N ALA A 34 12.77 17.02 -4.54
CA ALA A 34 13.09 18.41 -4.29
C ALA A 34 11.87 19.33 -4.38
N SER A 35 11.93 20.48 -3.71
CA SER A 35 10.87 21.50 -3.78
C SER A 35 10.66 22.08 -5.18
N SER A 36 11.69 22.03 -6.04
CA SER A 36 11.62 22.43 -7.44
C SER A 36 10.86 21.44 -8.32
N GLU A 37 10.73 20.18 -7.89
CA GLU A 37 9.96 19.18 -8.62
C GLU A 37 8.46 19.43 -8.45
N PRO A 38 7.68 19.45 -9.55
CA PRO A 38 6.25 19.57 -9.46
C PRO A 38 5.65 18.50 -8.54
N GLU A 39 4.76 18.93 -7.65
CA GLU A 39 4.12 18.07 -6.66
C GLU A 39 3.49 16.82 -7.27
N ILE A 40 2.85 16.97 -8.43
CA ILE A 40 2.23 15.85 -9.14
C ILE A 40 3.24 14.81 -9.63
N ASN A 41 4.47 15.22 -9.97
CA ASN A 41 5.53 14.32 -10.41
C ASN A 41 5.97 13.43 -9.24
N LYS A 42 6.21 14.06 -8.08
CA LYS A 42 6.55 13.38 -6.82
C LYS A 42 5.46 12.39 -6.40
N GLN A 43 4.20 12.80 -6.49
CA GLN A 43 3.05 11.95 -6.17
C GLN A 43 2.92 10.75 -7.11
N CYS A 44 3.12 10.93 -8.42
CA CYS A 44 3.08 9.83 -9.39
C CYS A 44 4.23 8.86 -9.18
N LYS A 45 5.46 9.36 -8.99
CA LYS A 45 6.64 8.54 -8.68
C LYS A 45 6.44 7.77 -7.38
N PHE A 46 5.97 8.44 -6.32
CA PHE A 46 5.68 7.80 -5.04
C PHE A 46 4.61 6.71 -5.18
N LEU A 47 3.47 7.00 -5.82
CA LEU A 47 2.42 6.01 -6.04
C LEU A 47 2.94 4.76 -6.78
N ALA A 48 3.67 4.97 -7.88
CA ALA A 48 4.25 3.89 -8.66
C ALA A 48 5.25 3.07 -7.84
N GLY A 49 6.15 3.74 -7.11
CA GLY A 49 7.15 3.09 -6.28
C GLY A 49 6.56 2.35 -5.09
N PHE A 50 5.59 2.95 -4.40
CA PHE A 50 4.83 2.33 -3.31
C PHE A 50 4.17 1.03 -3.77
N LEU A 51 3.45 1.06 -4.90
CA LEU A 51 2.79 -0.13 -5.44
C LEU A 51 3.78 -1.18 -5.92
N ALA A 52 4.88 -0.77 -6.56
CA ALA A 52 5.91 -1.68 -7.05
C ALA A 52 6.66 -2.37 -5.89
N THR A 53 7.10 -1.62 -4.86
CA THR A 53 7.73 -2.17 -3.66
C THR A 53 6.78 -3.09 -2.92
N LEU A 54 5.54 -2.64 -2.67
CA LEU A 54 4.55 -3.45 -1.96
C LEU A 54 4.26 -4.76 -2.71
N GLN A 55 4.10 -4.70 -4.04
CA GLN A 55 3.87 -5.89 -4.85
C GLN A 55 5.07 -6.83 -4.88
N SER A 56 6.29 -6.31 -5.05
CA SER A 56 7.50 -7.13 -5.12
C SER A 56 7.74 -7.85 -3.79
N THR A 57 7.64 -7.15 -2.66
CA THR A 57 7.80 -7.74 -1.32
C THR A 57 6.73 -8.79 -1.06
N ILE A 58 5.46 -8.49 -1.39
CA ILE A 58 4.37 -9.45 -1.22
C ILE A 58 4.56 -10.69 -2.11
N ALA A 59 5.08 -10.53 -3.33
CA ALA A 59 5.35 -11.66 -4.21
C ALA A 59 6.58 -12.47 -3.78
N SER A 60 7.66 -11.83 -3.31
CA SER A 60 8.90 -12.49 -2.91
C SER A 60 8.78 -13.24 -1.59
N ASN A 61 8.06 -12.67 -0.62
CA ASN A 61 7.94 -13.23 0.73
C ASN A 61 6.81 -14.27 0.83
N ARG A 62 6.07 -14.55 -0.25
CA ARG A 62 4.90 -15.43 -0.23
C ARG A 62 5.00 -16.60 -1.19
N LEU A 63 5.90 -17.54 -0.88
CA LEU A 63 5.64 -18.96 -1.14
C LEU A 63 4.55 -19.43 -0.17
N VAL A 64 3.32 -18.95 -0.36
CA VAL A 64 2.16 -19.35 0.46
C VAL A 64 1.46 -20.49 -0.29
N PRO A 65 1.28 -21.67 0.32
CA PRO A 65 0.46 -22.73 -0.28
C PRO A 65 -0.89 -22.16 -0.69
N SER A 66 -1.42 -22.61 -1.83
CA SER A 66 -2.67 -22.10 -2.42
C SER A 66 -3.89 -22.11 -1.47
N SER A 67 -3.84 -22.87 -0.37
CA SER A 67 -4.85 -22.92 0.70
C SER A 67 -4.74 -21.81 1.76
N LEU A 68 -3.70 -20.97 1.74
CA LEU A 68 -3.48 -19.80 2.62
C LEU A 68 -3.30 -18.50 1.83
N ALA A 69 -3.55 -18.54 0.51
CA ALA A 69 -3.07 -17.57 -0.46
C ALA A 69 -3.44 -16.12 -0.13
N THR A 70 -2.40 -15.27 -0.03
CA THR A 70 -2.40 -13.81 0.12
C THR A 70 -2.80 -13.25 1.49
N ALA A 71 -1.81 -13.13 2.40
CA ALA A 71 -1.88 -12.58 3.78
C ALA A 71 -3.27 -12.19 4.26
N LEU A 72 -4.04 -13.21 4.63
CA LEU A 72 -5.33 -13.04 5.27
C LEU A 72 -6.21 -12.03 4.52
N GLY A 73 -6.32 -12.24 3.20
CA GLY A 73 -7.13 -11.44 2.29
C GLY A 73 -6.49 -10.14 1.79
N PHE A 74 -5.20 -9.88 2.04
CA PHE A 74 -4.48 -8.74 1.45
C PHE A 74 -3.69 -9.13 0.19
N THR A 75 -4.10 -8.59 -0.95
CA THR A 75 -3.50 -8.86 -2.26
C THR A 75 -2.99 -7.58 -2.91
N VAL A 76 -1.86 -7.70 -3.60
CA VAL A 76 -1.42 -6.71 -4.59
C VAL A 76 -1.00 -7.46 -5.84
N THR A 77 -1.64 -7.17 -6.96
CA THR A 77 -1.33 -7.76 -8.25
C THR A 77 -0.75 -6.73 -9.18
N LYS A 78 0.20 -7.18 -9.99
CA LYS A 78 0.79 -6.43 -11.10
C LYS A 78 0.39 -7.15 -12.39
N GLY A 79 -0.39 -6.50 -13.24
CA GLY A 79 -0.82 -7.05 -14.52
C GLY A 79 0.34 -7.18 -15.51
N ASN A 80 0.09 -7.82 -16.65
CA ASN A 80 1.08 -7.81 -17.74
C ASN A 80 1.19 -6.39 -18.34
N PRO A 81 2.40 -5.94 -18.73
CA PRO A 81 2.57 -4.64 -19.36
C PRO A 81 1.88 -4.62 -20.73
N ILE A 82 1.22 -3.52 -21.06
CA ILE A 82 0.53 -3.29 -22.34
C ILE A 82 1.26 -2.17 -23.08
N GLY A 83 1.89 -2.50 -24.21
CA GLY A 83 2.57 -1.52 -25.05
C GLY A 83 1.60 -0.47 -25.61
N VAL A 84 2.01 0.80 -25.58
CA VAL A 84 1.23 1.93 -26.10
C VAL A 84 1.91 2.54 -27.33
N SER A 85 3.21 2.77 -27.24
CA SER A 85 4.07 3.27 -28.32
C SER A 85 5.52 2.85 -28.05
N PRO A 86 6.48 3.08 -28.97
CA PRO A 86 7.88 2.76 -28.72
C PRO A 86 8.36 3.36 -27.39
N GLY A 87 8.97 2.52 -26.55
CA GLY A 87 9.43 2.88 -25.22
C GLY A 87 8.33 3.20 -24.19
N ILE A 88 7.02 3.10 -24.50
CA ILE A 88 5.95 3.45 -23.57
C ILE A 88 5.01 2.28 -23.36
N PHE A 89 4.75 1.95 -22.09
CA PHE A 89 3.82 0.88 -21.72
C PHE A 89 2.96 1.27 -20.53
N ASN A 90 1.79 0.66 -20.45
CA ASN A 90 0.88 0.75 -19.34
C ASN A 90 1.06 -0.45 -18.41
N GLN A 91 1.01 -0.20 -17.12
CA GLN A 91 1.12 -1.19 -16.07
C GLN A 91 -0.05 -1.03 -15.11
N LEU A 92 -0.89 -2.07 -15.05
CA LEU A 92 -2.00 -2.13 -14.10
C LEU A 92 -1.49 -2.69 -12.77
N PHE A 93 -1.78 -1.98 -11.69
CA PHE A 93 -1.66 -2.47 -10.33
C PHE A 93 -3.05 -2.53 -9.69
N THR A 94 -3.34 -3.61 -8.97
CA THR A 94 -4.57 -3.73 -8.18
C THR A 94 -4.21 -4.13 -6.76
N ILE A 95 -4.68 -3.35 -5.79
CA ILE A 95 -4.56 -3.64 -4.36
C ILE A 95 -5.94 -3.93 -3.79
N SER A 96 -6.03 -4.92 -2.92
CA SER A 96 -7.27 -5.21 -2.20
C SER A 96 -6.97 -5.81 -0.83
N ALA A 97 -7.87 -5.59 0.12
CA ALA A 97 -7.82 -6.21 1.43
C ALA A 97 -9.21 -6.73 1.80
N ALA A 98 -9.28 -7.96 2.30
CA ALA A 98 -10.45 -8.47 2.97
C ALA A 98 -10.56 -7.82 4.34
N ASN A 99 -11.76 -7.39 4.66
CA ASN A 99 -12.05 -6.77 5.93
C ASN A 99 -13.34 -7.34 6.49
N VAL A 100 -13.37 -7.40 7.80
CA VAL A 100 -14.43 -7.94 8.63
C VAL A 100 -15.30 -6.77 9.07
N ILE A 101 -16.61 -6.92 8.92
CA ILE A 101 -17.62 -6.12 9.58
C ILE A 101 -18.06 -6.92 10.79
N ASP A 102 -17.75 -6.45 12.00
CA ASP A 102 -18.28 -7.04 13.23
C ASP A 102 -19.49 -6.23 13.68
N HIS A 103 -20.68 -6.78 13.40
CA HIS A 103 -21.97 -6.18 13.76
C HIS A 103 -22.20 -6.11 15.27
N SER A 104 -21.45 -6.87 16.08
CA SER A 104 -21.56 -6.82 17.54
C SER A 104 -20.83 -5.63 18.17
N THR A 105 -19.85 -5.08 17.45
CA THR A 105 -19.00 -3.98 17.93
C THR A 105 -19.06 -2.73 17.04
N ASP A 106 -19.92 -2.75 16.01
CA ASP A 106 -20.02 -1.71 14.98
C ASP A 106 -18.64 -1.34 14.38
N SER A 107 -17.79 -2.34 14.20
CA SER A 107 -16.40 -2.14 13.83
C SER A 107 -16.02 -2.76 12.49
N PHE A 108 -14.95 -2.21 11.90
CA PHE A 108 -14.42 -2.63 10.62
C PHE A 108 -12.91 -2.76 10.67
N TYR A 109 -12.40 -3.97 10.42
CA TYR A 109 -10.98 -4.28 10.59
C TYR A 109 -10.49 -5.37 9.63
N PRO A 110 -9.19 -5.44 9.31
CA PRO A 110 -8.65 -6.52 8.48
C PRO A 110 -8.78 -7.87 9.19
N ILE A 111 -8.91 -8.98 8.45
CA ILE A 111 -8.98 -10.33 9.03
C ILE A 111 -7.81 -10.55 10.01
N PRO A 112 -8.03 -10.81 11.32
CA PRO A 112 -6.94 -10.95 12.28
C PRO A 112 -6.03 -12.13 11.97
N VAL A 113 -4.77 -12.05 12.41
CA VAL A 113 -3.81 -13.15 12.31
C VAL A 113 -4.15 -14.24 13.33
N PRO A 114 -4.08 -15.54 12.96
CA PRO A 114 -4.28 -16.62 13.93
C PRO A 114 -3.28 -16.54 15.08
N ILE A 115 -3.79 -16.73 16.30
CA ILE A 115 -3.02 -16.68 17.56
C ILE A 115 -2.82 -18.06 18.21
N THR A 116 -3.35 -19.12 17.59
CA THR A 116 -3.28 -20.50 18.12
C THR A 116 -2.87 -21.50 17.03
N GLY A 117 -2.42 -22.68 17.48
CA GLY A 117 -2.09 -23.79 16.59
C GLY A 117 -0.79 -23.60 15.80
N THR A 118 -0.62 -24.40 14.75
CA THR A 118 0.57 -24.37 13.88
C THR A 118 0.49 -23.29 12.80
N ASN A 119 -0.66 -22.63 12.67
CA ASN A 119 -0.85 -21.48 11.81
C ASN A 119 -0.56 -20.14 12.49
N ILE A 120 -0.22 -20.13 13.79
CA ILE A 120 0.10 -18.90 14.53
C ILE A 120 1.06 -17.98 13.76
N GLY A 121 0.73 -16.69 13.69
CA GLY A 121 1.56 -15.68 13.02
C GLY A 121 1.58 -15.76 11.48
N LYS A 122 0.93 -16.74 10.86
CA LYS A 122 0.87 -16.80 9.39
C LYS A 122 -0.01 -15.70 8.83
N GLY A 123 0.51 -14.96 7.86
CA GLY A 123 -0.20 -13.84 7.24
C GLY A 123 0.07 -12.47 7.88
N VAL A 124 0.99 -12.40 8.83
CA VAL A 124 1.59 -11.14 9.29
C VAL A 124 2.15 -10.35 8.11
N LEU A 125 1.96 -9.04 8.14
CA LEU A 125 2.55 -8.07 7.24
C LEU A 125 2.75 -6.78 8.01
N LYS A 126 4.00 -6.40 8.25
CA LYS A 126 4.37 -5.13 8.88
C LYS A 126 4.70 -4.07 7.82
N ILE A 127 4.70 -2.80 8.22
CA ILE A 127 5.19 -1.74 7.34
C ILE A 127 6.69 -1.93 7.09
N THR A 128 7.45 -2.29 8.13
CA THR A 128 8.90 -2.58 8.02
C THR A 128 9.23 -3.81 7.18
N ASP A 129 8.30 -4.76 6.98
CA ASP A 129 8.52 -5.86 6.03
C ASP A 129 8.60 -5.36 4.58
N VAL A 130 7.91 -4.26 4.27
CA VAL A 130 7.85 -3.65 2.92
C VAL A 130 8.84 -2.51 2.78
N PHE A 131 8.98 -1.72 3.83
CA PHE A 131 9.87 -0.57 3.91
C PHE A 131 10.78 -0.72 5.15
N PRO A 132 11.88 -1.49 5.04
CA PRO A 132 12.74 -1.87 6.17
C PRO A 132 13.15 -0.75 7.14
N ASP A 133 13.37 0.46 6.62
CA ASP A 133 13.86 1.60 7.39
C ASP A 133 12.75 2.62 7.69
N ALA A 134 11.47 2.22 7.52
CA ALA A 134 10.35 3.07 7.85
C ALA A 134 10.23 3.26 9.37
N ILE A 135 10.04 4.50 9.80
CA ILE A 135 9.97 4.87 11.21
C ILE A 135 8.75 5.74 11.50
N ALA A 136 8.21 5.60 12.71
CA ALA A 136 7.24 6.57 13.23
C ALA A 136 7.99 7.83 13.67
N ILE A 137 7.58 8.98 13.15
CA ILE A 137 8.13 10.28 13.50
C ILE A 137 7.05 11.09 14.25
N ALA A 138 7.42 11.69 15.37
CA ALA A 138 6.57 12.63 16.09
C ALA A 138 6.55 14.00 15.40
N SER A 139 5.55 14.84 15.71
CA SER A 139 5.54 16.23 15.25
C SER A 139 6.80 16.97 15.72
N ALA A 140 7.40 17.76 14.84
CA ALA A 140 8.72 18.39 15.04
C ALA A 140 9.89 17.40 15.22
N GLY A 141 9.70 16.12 14.88
CA GLY A 141 10.76 15.11 14.89
C GLY A 141 11.79 15.33 13.77
N ALA A 142 13.03 14.91 14.02
CA ALA A 142 14.11 15.02 13.05
C ALA A 142 13.96 13.99 11.93
N ILE A 143 14.28 14.42 10.70
CA ILE A 143 14.40 13.57 9.52
C ILE A 143 15.87 13.60 9.11
N SER A 144 16.50 12.42 9.04
CA SER A 144 17.95 12.29 8.81
C SER A 144 18.35 12.29 7.34
N GLU A 145 17.41 12.03 6.43
CA GLU A 145 17.69 11.76 5.02
C GLU A 145 16.51 12.07 4.09
N ALA A 146 16.73 11.87 2.79
CA ALA A 146 15.68 12.04 1.79
C ALA A 146 14.62 10.94 1.92
N GLY A 147 13.35 11.30 1.78
CA GLY A 147 12.25 10.35 1.90
C GLY A 147 10.90 11.02 1.92
N ILE A 148 9.91 10.25 2.35
CA ILE A 148 8.50 10.61 2.25
C ILE A 148 7.86 10.39 3.61
N LEU A 149 7.27 11.45 4.16
CA LEU A 149 6.46 11.38 5.38
C LEU A 149 4.99 11.30 4.99
N LEU A 150 4.32 10.27 5.50
CA LEU A 150 2.87 10.06 5.42
C LEU A 150 2.25 10.46 6.76
N PRO A 151 1.66 11.67 6.88
CA PRO A 151 1.10 12.14 8.14
C PRO A 151 -0.10 11.30 8.58
N HIS A 152 -0.16 10.92 9.86
CA HIS A 152 -1.29 10.15 10.38
C HIS A 152 -2.62 10.88 10.14
N SER A 153 -2.66 12.19 10.39
CA SER A 153 -3.86 13.02 10.20
C SER A 153 -4.51 12.87 8.82
N ASP A 154 -3.71 12.59 7.80
CA ASP A 154 -4.17 12.56 6.42
C ASP A 154 -4.68 11.17 6.04
N ILE A 155 -3.97 10.12 6.44
CA ILE A 155 -4.34 8.73 6.14
C ILE A 155 -5.44 8.18 7.08
N ASN A 156 -5.61 8.74 8.29
CA ASN A 156 -6.66 8.33 9.23
C ASN A 156 -8.06 8.50 8.63
N SER A 157 -8.27 9.58 7.87
CA SER A 157 -9.54 9.84 7.18
C SER A 157 -9.89 8.79 6.12
N TYR A 158 -8.93 7.97 5.70
CA TYR A 158 -9.11 6.85 4.77
C TYR A 158 -9.13 5.48 5.46
N GLY A 159 -9.06 5.47 6.80
CA GLY A 159 -9.22 4.29 7.65
C GLY A 159 -7.97 3.87 8.42
N ALA A 160 -6.85 4.59 8.38
CA ALA A 160 -5.66 4.20 9.16
C ALA A 160 -5.89 4.43 10.66
N GLU A 161 -5.15 3.69 11.49
CA GLU A 161 -5.11 3.93 12.93
C GLU A 161 -4.35 5.21 13.25
N SER A 162 -4.81 5.92 14.29
CA SER A 162 -4.33 7.28 14.59
C SER A 162 -2.86 7.38 14.99
N ALA A 163 -2.27 6.29 15.47
CA ALA A 163 -0.88 6.17 15.87
C ALA A 163 -0.33 4.82 15.36
N THR A 164 -0.08 4.75 14.05
CA THR A 164 0.48 3.55 13.44
C THR A 164 1.93 3.33 13.88
N ASP A 165 2.22 2.15 14.41
CA ASP A 165 3.57 1.67 14.64
C ASP A 165 4.01 0.84 13.42
N PRO A 166 5.12 1.18 12.74
CA PRO A 166 5.56 0.46 11.55
C PRO A 166 5.98 -0.99 11.82
N ASP A 167 6.24 -1.35 13.09
CA ASP A 167 6.58 -2.71 13.52
C ASP A 167 5.37 -3.52 14.02
N ASP A 168 4.18 -2.92 14.10
CA ASP A 168 2.93 -3.57 14.52
C ASP A 168 2.10 -4.06 13.31
N ASP A 169 1.89 -5.37 13.22
CA ASP A 169 1.17 -5.99 12.12
C ASP A 169 -0.35 -5.84 12.20
N SER A 170 -0.90 -5.57 13.38
CA SER A 170 -2.35 -5.43 13.59
C SER A 170 -2.93 -4.24 12.81
N GLN A 171 -2.10 -3.24 12.53
CA GLN A 171 -2.47 -1.98 11.90
C GLN A 171 -2.01 -1.89 10.45
N SER A 172 -0.94 -2.61 10.11
CA SER A 172 -0.18 -2.45 8.87
C SER A 172 -1.01 -2.69 7.60
N ARG A 173 -1.85 -3.74 7.54
CA ARG A 173 -2.73 -3.99 6.37
C ARG A 173 -3.78 -2.88 6.17
N LYS A 174 -4.34 -2.37 7.27
CA LYS A 174 -5.27 -1.25 7.26
C LYS A 174 -4.56 0.03 6.81
N TRP A 175 -3.32 0.23 7.26
CA TRP A 175 -2.47 1.35 6.85
C TRP A 175 -2.16 1.32 5.35
N PHE A 176 -1.68 0.20 4.80
CA PHE A 176 -1.39 0.09 3.35
C PHE A 176 -2.62 0.40 2.49
N LEU A 177 -3.79 -0.14 2.88
CA LEU A 177 -5.03 0.13 2.17
C LEU A 177 -5.45 1.60 2.28
N SER A 178 -5.25 2.21 3.45
CA SER A 178 -5.56 3.63 3.68
C SER A 178 -4.64 4.56 2.88
N VAL A 179 -3.35 4.23 2.77
CA VAL A 179 -2.41 4.92 1.88
C VAL A 179 -2.85 4.80 0.42
N ALA A 180 -3.25 3.60 -0.03
CA ALA A 180 -3.75 3.41 -1.39
C ALA A 180 -5.03 4.21 -1.66
N ARG A 181 -5.97 4.27 -0.71
CA ARG A 181 -7.18 5.10 -0.82
C ARG A 181 -6.86 6.60 -0.83
N TYR A 182 -5.93 7.03 0.02
CA TYR A 182 -5.43 8.40 0.02
C TYR A 182 -4.86 8.77 -1.35
N LEU A 183 -3.98 7.94 -1.91
CA LEU A 183 -3.38 8.18 -3.23
C LEU A 183 -4.41 8.09 -4.36
N PHE A 184 -5.41 7.21 -4.23
CA PHE A 184 -6.54 7.14 -5.15
C PHE A 184 -7.33 8.45 -5.18
N ASP A 185 -7.55 9.09 -4.04
CA ASP A 185 -8.23 10.38 -3.98
C ASP A 185 -7.34 11.53 -4.47
N LYS A 186 -6.08 11.59 -4.00
CA LYS A 186 -5.20 12.75 -4.19
C LYS A 186 -4.45 12.79 -5.51
N VAL A 187 -4.09 11.66 -6.10
CA VAL A 187 -3.33 11.63 -7.37
C VAL A 187 -4.30 11.63 -8.54
N PRO A 188 -4.50 12.73 -9.28
CA PRO A 188 -5.44 12.77 -10.39
C PRO A 188 -4.97 11.89 -11.56
N ALA A 189 -5.92 11.17 -12.15
CA ALA A 189 -5.72 10.63 -13.50
C ALA A 189 -5.80 11.78 -14.50
N ARG A 190 -4.92 11.80 -15.51
CA ARG A 190 -4.94 12.85 -16.54
C ARG A 190 -4.77 12.25 -17.92
N VAL A 191 -5.36 12.91 -18.91
CA VAL A 191 -5.21 12.51 -20.31
C VAL A 191 -3.79 12.84 -20.75
N VAL A 192 -3.12 11.84 -21.33
CA VAL A 192 -1.82 11.97 -21.97
C VAL A 192 -1.88 13.19 -22.91
N ASN A 193 -0.95 14.16 -22.76
CA ASN A 193 -0.65 15.27 -23.70
C ASN A 193 -0.94 16.72 -23.25
N THR A 194 -1.49 17.00 -22.06
CA THR A 194 -1.72 18.41 -21.64
C THR A 194 -1.23 18.78 -20.24
N THR A 195 -0.95 17.79 -19.38
CA THR A 195 -0.67 18.02 -17.96
C THR A 195 0.00 16.80 -17.33
N SER A 196 1.12 17.04 -16.68
CA SER A 196 1.99 16.02 -16.09
C SER A 196 1.28 15.12 -15.08
N SER A 197 1.11 13.84 -15.42
CA SER A 197 0.71 12.72 -14.54
C SER A 197 0.95 11.40 -15.28
N ALA A 198 1.43 10.37 -14.56
CA ALA A 198 1.59 9.03 -15.11
C ALA A 198 0.35 8.16 -14.97
N VAL A 199 -0.63 8.58 -14.16
CA VAL A 199 -1.85 7.81 -13.91
C VAL A 199 -2.85 8.08 -15.03
N ILE A 200 -3.13 7.05 -15.82
CA ILE A 200 -4.03 7.15 -16.98
C ILE A 200 -5.47 6.88 -16.57
N THR A 201 -5.69 5.85 -15.76
CA THR A 201 -7.00 5.52 -15.20
C THR A 201 -6.86 5.02 -13.77
N LYS A 202 -7.91 5.25 -13.00
CA LYS A 202 -8.10 4.72 -11.66
C LYS A 202 -9.47 4.07 -11.59
N THR A 203 -9.54 2.89 -11.01
CA THR A 203 -10.81 2.16 -10.87
C THR A 203 -11.00 1.78 -9.41
N LEU A 204 -12.16 2.15 -8.87
CA LEU A 204 -12.63 1.62 -7.60
C LEU A 204 -13.59 0.49 -7.94
N GLY A 205 -13.21 -0.75 -7.62
CA GLY A 205 -14.04 -1.92 -7.93
C GLY A 205 -15.26 -2.03 -7.02
N ASP A 206 -16.14 -2.96 -7.40
CA ASP A 206 -17.31 -3.31 -6.61
C ASP A 206 -16.93 -4.02 -5.30
N ILE A 207 -17.86 -4.00 -4.34
CA ILE A 207 -17.74 -4.78 -3.11
C ILE A 207 -18.06 -6.23 -3.46
N VAL A 208 -17.18 -7.14 -3.08
CA VAL A 208 -17.33 -8.58 -3.29
C VAL A 208 -17.23 -9.29 -1.95
N GLU A 209 -18.12 -10.24 -1.69
CA GLU A 209 -18.04 -11.11 -0.52
C GLU A 209 -16.74 -11.93 -0.56
N PHE A 210 -16.08 -12.07 0.59
CA PHE A 210 -14.87 -12.85 0.71
C PHE A 210 -15.16 -14.20 1.37
N THR A 211 -14.99 -15.28 0.61
CA THR A 211 -15.14 -16.63 1.14
C THR A 211 -13.93 -17.04 1.97
N LEU A 212 -14.15 -17.35 3.24
CA LEU A 212 -13.14 -17.92 4.13
C LEU A 212 -12.84 -19.38 3.76
N ALA A 213 -11.61 -19.82 4.06
CA ALA A 213 -11.26 -21.24 4.01
C ALA A 213 -12.00 -22.03 5.11
N ASP A 214 -12.27 -23.32 4.88
CA ASP A 214 -13.04 -24.18 5.80
C ASP A 214 -12.50 -24.19 7.24
N ASN A 215 -11.19 -24.05 7.41
CA ASN A 215 -10.54 -24.03 8.72
C ASN A 215 -10.28 -22.62 9.27
N ALA A 216 -10.88 -21.57 8.72
CA ALA A 216 -10.70 -20.19 9.19
C ALA A 216 -11.01 -20.01 10.67
N LEU A 217 -11.96 -20.79 11.19
CA LEU A 217 -12.50 -20.71 12.54
C LEU A 217 -12.27 -22.00 13.34
N ALA A 218 -11.34 -22.86 12.90
CA ALA A 218 -11.05 -24.10 13.61
C ALA A 218 -10.50 -23.81 15.01
N THR A 219 -11.01 -24.48 16.04
CA THR A 219 -10.63 -24.20 17.44
C THR A 219 -9.17 -24.52 17.77
N THR A 220 -8.55 -25.48 17.08
CA THR A 220 -7.19 -25.97 17.38
C THR A 220 -6.11 -25.45 16.44
N ASN A 221 -6.45 -25.16 15.18
CA ASN A 221 -5.50 -24.67 14.18
C ASN A 221 -6.18 -23.80 13.12
N PRO A 222 -6.70 -22.63 13.51
CA PRO A 222 -7.43 -21.77 12.59
C PRO A 222 -6.50 -21.16 11.54
N THR A 223 -7.02 -20.83 10.36
CA THR A 223 -6.28 -20.02 9.37
C THR A 223 -6.48 -18.53 9.54
N THR A 224 -7.34 -18.09 10.47
CA THR A 224 -7.53 -16.68 10.84
C THR A 224 -7.53 -16.51 12.36
N GLY A 225 -7.42 -15.27 12.85
CA GLY A 225 -7.62 -14.93 14.26
C GLY A 225 -9.05 -14.47 14.58
N LEU A 226 -10.01 -14.78 13.70
CA LEU A 226 -11.42 -14.49 13.96
C LEU A 226 -11.92 -15.32 15.13
N ASP A 227 -12.81 -14.71 15.91
CA ASP A 227 -13.48 -15.39 17.01
C ASP A 227 -14.44 -16.47 16.47
N PRO A 228 -14.20 -17.76 16.75
CA PRO A 228 -15.05 -18.85 16.26
C PRO A 228 -16.46 -18.82 16.86
N GLU A 229 -16.70 -18.06 17.93
CA GLU A 229 -18.03 -17.90 18.53
C GLU A 229 -18.87 -16.82 17.84
N LYS A 230 -18.26 -15.96 17.01
CA LYS A 230 -18.92 -14.79 16.37
C LYS A 230 -19.28 -14.99 14.89
N THR A 231 -19.45 -16.24 14.43
CA THR A 231 -19.62 -16.55 12.99
C THR A 231 -20.82 -15.86 12.34
N THR A 232 -21.91 -15.65 13.07
CA THR A 232 -23.13 -15.01 12.57
C THR A 232 -23.13 -13.48 12.70
N ALA A 233 -22.13 -12.92 13.39
CA ALA A 233 -21.99 -11.48 13.61
C ALA A 233 -20.93 -10.85 12.69
N ASN A 234 -20.21 -11.66 11.92
CA ASN A 234 -19.10 -11.22 11.08
C ASN A 234 -19.41 -11.42 9.59
N ASP A 235 -19.47 -10.34 8.83
CA ASP A 235 -19.43 -10.37 7.36
C ASP A 235 -18.02 -10.02 6.87
N ILE A 236 -17.57 -10.58 5.75
CA ILE A 236 -16.25 -10.28 5.20
C ILE A 236 -16.35 -9.89 3.73
N TYR A 237 -15.76 -8.76 3.39
CA TYR A 237 -15.76 -8.26 2.02
C TYR A 237 -14.39 -7.77 1.57
N VAL A 238 -14.22 -7.74 0.26
CA VAL A 238 -13.09 -7.13 -0.43
C VAL A 238 -13.61 -6.03 -1.34
N LYS A 239 -12.84 -4.93 -1.42
CA LYS A 239 -13.06 -3.87 -2.42
C LYS A 239 -11.72 -3.52 -3.08
N PRO A 240 -11.49 -3.92 -4.34
CA PRO A 240 -10.22 -3.66 -5.01
C PRO A 240 -10.10 -2.20 -5.48
N ILE A 241 -8.87 -1.70 -5.47
CA ILE A 241 -8.49 -0.39 -5.99
C ILE A 241 -7.42 -0.62 -7.06
N SER A 242 -7.63 -0.09 -8.25
CA SER A 242 -6.71 -0.27 -9.37
C SER A 242 -6.18 1.05 -9.90
N PHE A 243 -4.89 1.04 -10.26
CA PHE A 243 -4.17 2.14 -10.87
C PHE A 243 -3.55 1.66 -12.18
N ASN A 244 -3.85 2.36 -13.27
CA ASN A 244 -3.20 2.14 -14.55
C ASN A 244 -2.15 3.23 -14.75
N ILE A 245 -0.88 2.85 -14.62
CA ILE A 245 0.27 3.75 -14.61
C ILE A 245 1.04 3.57 -15.91
N GLN A 246 1.37 4.67 -16.56
CA GLN A 246 2.19 4.66 -17.76
C GLN A 246 3.66 4.86 -17.41
N TYR A 247 4.51 4.03 -18.01
CA TYR A 247 5.96 4.08 -17.88
C TYR A 247 6.61 4.40 -19.21
N LEU A 248 7.78 5.03 -19.14
CA LEU A 248 8.69 5.29 -20.24
C LEU A 248 9.99 4.51 -20.00
N LEU A 249 10.36 3.67 -20.96
CA LEU A 249 11.62 2.97 -21.04
C LEU A 249 12.68 3.91 -21.59
N ASN A 250 13.78 4.05 -20.84
CA ASN A 250 15.02 4.59 -21.35
C ASN A 250 15.86 3.44 -21.92
N GLU A 251 15.88 3.33 -23.23
CA GLU A 251 16.59 2.27 -23.96
C GLU A 251 18.12 2.34 -23.80
N GLN A 252 18.67 3.51 -23.46
CA GLN A 252 20.12 3.66 -23.27
C GLN A 252 20.57 3.12 -21.93
N SER A 253 19.83 3.42 -20.86
CA SER A 253 20.13 2.93 -19.51
C SER A 253 19.46 1.59 -19.19
N GLN A 254 18.57 1.10 -20.06
CA GLN A 254 17.73 -0.09 -19.80
C GLN A 254 16.92 0.04 -18.50
N THR A 255 16.51 1.26 -18.17
CA THR A 255 15.68 1.57 -17.01
C THR A 255 14.31 2.04 -17.46
N PHE A 256 13.30 1.88 -16.62
CA PHE A 256 11.98 2.47 -16.83
C PHE A 256 11.71 3.49 -15.72
N ASP A 257 10.98 4.54 -16.07
CA ASP A 257 10.49 5.56 -15.13
C ASP A 257 9.02 5.84 -15.42
N VAL A 258 8.30 6.41 -14.48
CA VAL A 258 6.92 6.85 -14.71
C VAL A 258 6.89 7.94 -15.78
N ARG A 259 5.98 7.78 -16.74
CA ARG A 259 5.83 8.77 -17.81
C ARG A 259 4.99 9.94 -17.30
N ILE A 260 5.65 11.05 -17.00
CA ILE A 260 5.00 12.25 -16.50
C ILE A 260 5.04 13.31 -17.62
N VAL A 261 3.89 13.60 -18.26
CA VAL A 261 3.78 14.46 -19.47
C VAL A 261 2.99 15.74 -19.21
#